data_AF-A0A7R9XT65-F1
#
_entry.id   AF-A0A7R9XT65-F1
#
_cell.length_a   1.000
_cell.length_b   1.000
_cell.length_c   1.000
_cell.angle_alpha   90.00
_cell.angle_beta   90.00
_cell.angle_gamma   90.00
#
_symmetry.space_group_name_H-M   'P 1'
#
loop_
_entity.id
_entity.type
_entity.pdbx_description
1 polymer ?
#
loop_
_entity_poly.entity_id
_entity_poly.type
_entity_poly.pdbx_seq_one_letter_code
_entity_poly.pdbx_strand_id
1 'polypeptide(L)'
;AKAAAAAAAGEKDGEAASASSGASPPSENLLGMEFLVGRVLKCEKHPEADKLYVETIDCGEESGPRTICSGLVPYMSAAEIQGKNVVVVANLKPRKMSGIASAGMLLCANNGMDGDDRVVELLVVPEGATPGERLTWEGATNDPPHGGNKIAKKKIWEDVQPGLETNATCAAAWHGNALVSSAGAVTCASVSGGKIS
;
A
#
# COMPACT_ATOMS: atom_id res chain seq x y z
N ALA A 1 43.60 -48.07 -17.84
CA ALA A 1 43.04 -46.71 -17.93
C ALA A 1 41.53 -46.80 -17.83
N LYS A 2 40.90 -45.78 -17.20
CA LYS A 2 39.46 -45.64 -16.87
C LYS A 2 39.03 -46.44 -15.61
N ALA A 3 39.12 -45.91 -14.39
CA ALA A 3 38.36 -44.80 -13.76
C ALA A 3 36.84 -45.09 -13.77
N ALA A 4 36.26 -45.59 -12.67
CA ALA A 4 35.65 -44.86 -11.51
C ALA A 4 34.20 -44.42 -11.84
N ALA A 5 33.14 -44.54 -11.01
CA ALA A 5 32.86 -44.92 -9.61
C ALA A 5 31.35 -45.31 -9.54
N ALA A 6 30.89 -46.35 -8.81
CA ALA A 6 30.45 -46.42 -7.39
C ALA A 6 29.58 -45.20 -6.96
N ALA A 7 28.25 -45.35 -6.81
CA ALA A 7 27.48 -45.69 -5.58
C ALA A 7 27.39 -44.52 -4.57
N ALA A 8 26.36 -44.26 -3.76
CA ALA A 8 24.93 -44.61 -3.63
C ALA A 8 24.40 -43.73 -2.46
N ALA A 9 23.07 -43.54 -2.40
CA ALA A 9 22.22 -43.27 -1.21
C ALA A 9 22.17 -41.88 -0.53
N GLY A 10 20.94 -41.57 -0.05
CA GLY A 10 20.56 -40.52 0.91
C GLY A 10 20.10 -39.22 0.24
N GLU A 11 18.98 -38.56 0.57
CA GLU A 11 18.08 -38.64 1.72
C GLU A 11 16.79 -37.86 1.41
N LYS A 12 15.72 -38.21 2.13
CA LYS A 12 14.46 -37.47 2.22
C LYS A 12 14.70 -36.23 3.07
N ASP A 13 14.35 -35.05 2.58
CA ASP A 13 13.98 -33.85 3.35
C ASP A 13 13.47 -32.82 2.35
N GLY A 14 12.40 -32.05 2.55
CA GLY A 14 11.42 -31.97 3.59
C GLY A 14 10.31 -31.13 2.97
N GLU A 15 9.10 -31.67 2.95
CA GLU A 15 7.90 -30.91 2.59
C GLU A 15 7.72 -29.85 3.68
N ALA A 16 8.21 -28.64 3.39
CA ALA A 16 7.91 -27.47 4.18
C ALA A 16 6.45 -27.10 3.92
N ALA A 17 5.59 -27.54 4.83
CA ALA A 17 4.26 -27.00 5.00
C ALA A 17 4.33 -25.47 5.05
N SER A 18 3.72 -24.80 4.07
CA SER A 18 3.24 -23.43 4.26
C SER A 18 1.73 -23.49 4.34
N ALA A 19 1.25 -23.45 5.58
CA ALA A 19 -0.14 -23.16 5.85
C ALA A 19 -0.37 -21.67 5.56
N SER A 20 -1.09 -21.39 4.47
CA SER A 20 -2.03 -20.26 4.40
C SER A 20 -3.20 -20.66 3.50
N SER A 21 -4.10 -21.43 4.11
CA SER A 21 -5.42 -21.75 3.56
C SER A 21 -6.21 -20.44 3.39
N GLY A 22 -6.44 -20.01 2.14
CA GLY A 22 -7.45 -19.00 1.79
C GLY A 22 -7.03 -17.80 0.94
N ALA A 23 -5.74 -17.59 0.65
CA ALA A 23 -5.30 -16.44 -0.14
C ALA A 23 -5.53 -16.64 -1.65
N SER A 24 -6.08 -15.63 -2.33
CA SER A 24 -6.24 -15.64 -3.80
C SER A 24 -4.96 -15.12 -4.47
N PRO A 25 -4.50 -15.68 -5.60
CA PRO A 25 -3.31 -15.14 -6.27
C PRO A 25 -3.52 -13.67 -6.70
N PRO A 26 -2.53 -12.78 -6.48
CA PRO A 26 -2.56 -11.39 -6.96
C PRO A 26 -2.95 -11.26 -8.43
N SER A 27 -3.88 -10.36 -8.74
CA SER A 27 -4.31 -10.11 -10.12
C SER A 27 -3.31 -9.25 -10.90
N GLU A 28 -3.26 -9.38 -12.23
CA GLU A 28 -2.46 -8.49 -13.10
C GLU A 28 -2.77 -7.00 -12.85
N ASN A 29 -4.05 -6.69 -12.61
CA ASN A 29 -4.50 -5.34 -12.31
C ASN A 29 -3.89 -4.83 -11.00
N LEU A 30 -3.83 -5.66 -9.96
CA LEU A 30 -3.16 -5.34 -8.68
C LEU A 30 -1.65 -5.16 -8.88
N LEU A 31 -1.00 -6.10 -9.58
CA LEU A 31 0.45 -6.10 -9.79
C LEU A 31 0.91 -4.94 -10.69
N GLY A 32 0.02 -4.40 -11.52
CA GLY A 32 0.22 -3.19 -12.31
C GLY A 32 -0.03 -1.88 -11.56
N MET A 33 -0.59 -1.90 -10.35
CA MET A 33 -0.73 -0.71 -9.50
C MET A 33 0.62 -0.33 -8.88
N GLU A 34 0.79 0.97 -8.62
CA GLU A 34 2.03 1.51 -8.06
C GLU A 34 1.78 2.00 -6.64
N PHE A 35 1.99 1.10 -5.67
CA PHE A 35 1.99 1.41 -4.24
C PHE A 35 3.42 1.74 -3.81
N LEU A 36 3.69 3.00 -3.50
CA LEU A 36 5.00 3.47 -3.08
C LEU A 36 5.02 3.80 -1.59
N VAL A 37 6.19 3.66 -0.99
CA VAL A 37 6.50 4.26 0.30
C VAL A 37 6.63 5.77 0.11
N GLY A 38 5.77 6.54 0.77
CA GLY A 38 5.83 8.00 0.80
C GLY A 38 6.24 8.51 2.18
N ARG A 39 7.21 9.42 2.26
CA ARG A 39 7.54 10.13 3.50
C ARG A 39 6.78 11.45 3.56
N VAL A 40 5.92 11.61 4.55
CA VAL A 40 5.18 12.87 4.73
C VAL A 40 6.13 13.92 5.30
N LEU A 41 6.53 14.89 4.47
CA LEU A 41 7.41 15.99 4.87
C LEU A 41 6.63 17.10 5.57
N LYS A 42 5.42 17.37 5.10
CA LYS A 42 4.56 18.44 5.60
C LYS A 42 3.09 18.05 5.49
N CYS A 43 2.28 18.39 6.48
CA CYS A 43 0.83 18.22 6.44
C CYS A 43 0.14 19.50 6.95
N GLU A 44 -0.65 20.14 6.11
CA GLU A 44 -1.33 21.42 6.42
C GLU A 44 -2.81 21.36 6.06
N LYS A 45 -3.67 22.05 6.83
CA LYS A 45 -5.09 22.15 6.46
C LYS A 45 -5.25 22.85 5.12
N HIS A 46 -6.13 22.33 4.29
CA HIS A 46 -6.46 22.95 3.01
C HIS A 46 -7.10 24.33 3.23
N PRO A 47 -6.67 25.38 2.50
CA PRO A 47 -7.13 26.76 2.73
C PRO A 47 -8.63 26.95 2.47
N GLU A 48 -9.18 26.21 1.51
CA GLU A 48 -10.59 26.34 1.07
C GLU A 48 -11.45 25.11 1.40
N ALA A 49 -10.94 24.13 2.18
CA ALA A 49 -11.68 22.89 2.43
C ALA A 49 -11.43 22.34 3.84
N ASP A 50 -12.43 22.45 4.71
CA ASP A 50 -12.31 22.14 6.13
C ASP A 50 -11.98 20.67 6.44
N LYS A 51 -12.32 19.77 5.51
CA LYS A 51 -12.13 18.33 5.67
C LYS A 51 -10.83 17.82 5.02
N LEU A 52 -10.10 18.67 4.32
CA LEU A 52 -8.94 18.25 3.55
C LEU A 52 -7.63 18.72 4.20
N TYR A 53 -6.63 17.86 4.14
CA TYR A 53 -5.23 18.21 4.29
C TYR A 53 -4.58 18.34 2.91
N VAL A 54 -3.48 19.07 2.89
CA VAL A 54 -2.53 19.18 1.79
C VAL A 54 -1.20 18.65 2.31
N GLU A 55 -0.80 17.50 1.80
CA GLU A 55 0.45 16.85 2.17
C GLU A 55 1.52 17.07 1.11
N THR A 56 2.75 17.36 1.56
CA THR A 56 3.95 17.27 0.74
C THR A 56 4.63 15.96 1.06
N ILE A 57 4.65 15.03 0.10
CA ILE A 57 5.10 13.65 0.31
C ILE A 57 6.25 13.31 -0.63
N ASP A 58 7.39 12.97 -0.04
CA ASP A 58 8.53 12.46 -0.79
C ASP A 58 8.29 10.99 -1.15
N CYS A 59 8.20 10.72 -2.46
CA CYS A 59 8.04 9.39 -3.03
C CYS A 59 9.31 8.94 -3.76
N GLY A 60 10.48 9.49 -3.43
CA GLY A 60 11.77 9.12 -4.03
C GLY A 60 11.92 9.51 -5.50
N GLU A 61 11.10 10.44 -6.00
CA GLU A 61 11.11 10.85 -7.40
C GLU A 61 12.09 12.00 -7.65
N GLU A 62 12.77 11.97 -8.80
CA GLU A 62 13.70 13.03 -9.21
C GLU A 62 13.02 14.39 -9.39
N SER A 63 11.72 14.41 -9.71
CA SER A 63 10.92 15.64 -9.80
C SER A 63 10.66 16.32 -8.46
N GLY A 64 11.02 15.67 -7.34
CA GLY A 64 10.78 16.12 -5.99
C GLY A 64 9.44 15.64 -5.40
N PRO A 65 9.10 16.11 -4.19
CA PRO A 65 7.92 15.67 -3.46
C PRO A 65 6.60 15.96 -4.18
N ARG A 66 5.64 15.06 -4.02
CA ARG A 66 4.28 15.21 -4.53
C ARG A 66 3.42 16.05 -3.59
N THR A 67 2.51 16.83 -4.18
CA THR A 67 1.36 17.37 -3.46
C THR A 67 0.24 16.36 -3.51
N ILE A 68 -0.22 15.89 -2.36
CA ILE A 68 -1.41 15.05 -2.22
C ILE A 68 -2.42 15.81 -1.36
N CYS A 69 -3.71 15.58 -1.59
CA CYS A 69 -4.75 16.07 -0.72
C CYS A 69 -5.54 14.87 -0.18
N SER A 70 -5.70 14.81 1.14
CA SER A 70 -6.41 13.73 1.82
C SER A 70 -7.59 14.25 2.66
N GLY A 71 -8.65 13.46 2.78
CA GLY A 71 -9.83 13.78 3.57
C GLY A 71 -9.71 13.44 5.05
N LEU A 72 -8.52 13.59 5.65
CA LEU A 72 -8.20 13.01 6.96
C LEU A 72 -8.43 13.94 8.16
N VAL A 73 -8.76 15.22 7.93
CA VAL A 73 -8.99 16.21 9.02
C VAL A 73 -10.00 15.74 10.08
N PRO A 74 -11.13 15.08 9.73
CA PRO A 74 -12.09 14.63 10.74
C PRO A 74 -11.59 13.46 11.61
N TYR A 75 -10.56 12.74 11.18
CA TYR A 75 -10.18 11.45 11.75
C TYR A 75 -8.86 11.48 12.53
N MET A 76 -7.93 12.36 12.14
CA MET A 76 -6.61 12.45 12.75
C MET A 76 -6.02 13.84 12.58
N SER A 77 -5.08 14.18 13.46
CA SER A 77 -4.37 15.45 13.42
C SER A 77 -3.20 15.43 12.42
N ALA A 78 -2.82 16.60 11.91
CA ALA A 78 -1.65 16.75 11.05
C ALA A 78 -0.35 16.21 11.69
N ALA A 79 -0.23 16.31 13.02
CA ALA A 79 0.94 15.83 13.76
C ALA A 79 1.05 14.30 13.79
N GLU A 80 -0.07 13.58 13.68
CA GLU A 80 -0.08 12.12 13.61
C GLU A 80 0.35 11.60 12.24
N ILE A 81 0.13 12.40 11.19
CA ILE A 81 0.47 12.07 9.79
C ILE A 81 1.91 12.51 9.47
N GLN A 82 2.31 13.71 9.90
CA GLN A 82 3.59 14.29 9.51
C GLN A 82 4.77 13.45 10.01
N GLY A 83 5.75 13.23 9.14
CA GLY A 83 6.92 12.40 9.45
C GLY A 83 6.65 10.89 9.47
N LYS A 84 5.46 10.42 9.08
CA LYS A 84 5.21 8.98 8.88
C LYS A 84 5.63 8.53 7.49
N ASN A 85 6.00 7.26 7.39
CA ASN A 85 6.10 6.56 6.12
C ASN A 85 4.73 5.95 5.82
N VAL A 86 4.11 6.37 4.72
CA VAL A 86 2.74 6.03 4.34
C VAL A 86 2.74 5.27 3.01
N VAL A 87 1.61 4.63 2.70
CA VAL A 87 1.40 4.05 1.37
C VAL A 87 0.77 5.08 0.44
N VAL A 88 1.41 5.33 -0.71
CA VAL A 88 0.93 6.22 -1.76
C VAL A 88 0.59 5.42 -3.01
N VAL A 89 -0.62 5.60 -3.54
CA VAL A 89 -0.97 5.13 -4.89
C VAL A 89 -0.50 6.17 -5.90
N ALA A 90 0.58 5.86 -6.61
CA ALA A 90 1.35 6.83 -7.38
C ALA A 90 0.94 6.93 -8.86
N ASN A 91 0.35 5.89 -9.45
CA ASN A 91 0.01 5.86 -10.87
C ASN A 91 -1.45 6.24 -11.18
N LEU A 92 -2.16 6.85 -10.24
CA LEU A 92 -3.45 7.48 -10.49
C LEU A 92 -3.28 8.77 -11.31
N LYS A 93 -4.28 9.11 -12.12
CA LYS A 93 -4.30 10.44 -12.73
C LYS A 93 -4.47 11.51 -11.66
N PRO A 94 -3.69 12.61 -11.72
CA PRO A 94 -3.91 13.73 -10.82
C PRO A 94 -5.35 14.23 -10.88
N ARG A 95 -5.92 14.54 -9.72
CA ARG A 95 -7.27 15.11 -9.60
C ARG A 95 -7.20 16.41 -8.83
N LYS A 96 -8.00 17.39 -9.25
CA LYS A 96 -8.15 18.64 -8.49
C LYS A 96 -9.12 18.41 -7.33
N MET A 97 -8.68 18.74 -6.13
CA MET A 97 -9.48 18.72 -4.91
C MET A 97 -9.51 20.14 -4.37
N SER A 98 -10.68 20.78 -4.42
CA SER A 98 -10.87 22.19 -4.02
C SER A 98 -9.79 23.15 -4.58
N GLY A 99 -9.49 23.01 -5.88
CA GLY A 99 -8.55 23.89 -6.58
C GLY A 99 -7.10 23.41 -6.61
N ILE A 100 -6.66 22.58 -5.66
CA ILE A 100 -5.29 22.05 -5.61
C ILE A 100 -5.22 20.71 -6.35
N ALA A 101 -4.19 20.53 -7.18
CA ALA A 101 -3.96 19.25 -7.88
C ALA A 101 -3.31 18.24 -6.92
N SER A 102 -4.03 17.16 -6.61
CA SER A 102 -3.54 16.02 -5.86
C SER A 102 -2.95 14.98 -6.84
N ALA A 103 -1.65 14.69 -6.69
CA ALA A 103 -0.87 13.81 -7.54
C ALA A 103 -0.69 12.40 -6.93
N GLY A 104 -1.72 11.87 -6.28
CA GLY A 104 -1.70 10.54 -5.68
C GLY A 104 -2.83 10.36 -4.68
N MET A 105 -2.76 9.29 -3.91
CA MET A 105 -3.70 8.97 -2.85
C MET A 105 -2.96 8.27 -1.71
N LEU A 106 -3.12 8.75 -0.48
CA LEU A 106 -2.68 8.02 0.71
C LEU A 106 -3.70 6.92 1.00
N LEU A 107 -3.23 5.73 1.35
CA LEU A 107 -4.12 4.66 1.79
C LEU A 107 -4.30 4.65 3.30
N CYS A 108 -5.55 4.45 3.71
CA CYS A 108 -5.94 4.29 5.09
C CYS A 108 -6.78 3.03 5.26
N ALA A 109 -6.67 2.42 6.43
CA ALA A 109 -7.63 1.42 6.90
C ALA A 109 -8.86 2.12 7.47
N ASN A 110 -10.03 1.53 7.28
CA ASN A 110 -11.26 1.96 7.92
C ASN A 110 -12.10 0.76 8.36
N ASN A 111 -12.91 0.94 9.39
CA ASN A 111 -13.74 -0.13 9.95
C ASN A 111 -15.01 -0.47 9.13
N GLY A 112 -15.18 0.11 7.94
CA GLY A 112 -16.34 -0.13 7.08
C GLY A 112 -17.65 0.47 7.59
N MET A 113 -17.62 1.24 8.68
CA MET A 113 -18.78 1.96 9.20
C MET A 113 -18.87 3.37 8.60
N ASP A 114 -20.06 3.97 8.74
CA ASP A 114 -20.33 5.35 8.34
C ASP A 114 -20.79 6.18 9.55
N GLY A 115 -20.72 7.51 9.42
CA GLY A 115 -21.14 8.42 10.49
C GLY A 115 -20.14 8.49 11.65
N ASP A 116 -20.66 8.65 12.86
CA ASP A 116 -19.84 8.90 14.07
C ASP A 116 -19.03 7.67 14.51
N ASP A 117 -19.46 6.47 14.13
CA ASP A 117 -18.76 5.21 14.43
C ASP A 117 -17.62 4.90 13.44
N ARG A 118 -17.43 5.76 12.43
CA ARG A 118 -16.40 5.57 11.41
C ARG A 118 -15.01 5.82 11.97
N VAL A 119 -14.18 4.79 11.96
CA VAL A 119 -12.76 4.87 12.31
C VAL A 119 -11.94 4.82 11.04
N VAL A 120 -10.96 5.73 10.92
CA VAL A 120 -10.00 5.76 9.82
C VAL A 120 -8.59 5.87 10.41
N GLU A 121 -7.71 4.95 10.02
CA GLU A 121 -6.33 4.88 10.48
C GLU A 121 -5.38 4.86 9.29
N LEU A 122 -4.25 5.55 9.44
CA LEU A 122 -3.23 5.60 8.40
C LEU A 122 -2.57 4.22 8.23
N LEU A 123 -2.35 3.78 6.98
CA LEU A 123 -1.45 2.66 6.72
C LEU A 123 -0.01 3.14 6.84
N VAL A 124 0.71 2.59 7.81
CA VAL A 124 2.09 2.94 8.15
C VAL A 124 3.03 1.84 7.64
N VAL A 125 4.03 2.28 6.89
CA VAL A 125 5.14 1.43 6.46
C VAL A 125 6.18 1.38 7.59
N PRO A 126 6.73 0.21 7.94
CA PRO A 126 7.70 0.10 9.02
C PRO A 126 8.95 0.95 8.77
N GLU A 127 9.59 1.38 9.87
CA GLU A 127 10.86 2.11 9.80
C GLU A 127 11.94 1.25 9.12
N GLY A 128 12.80 1.90 8.33
CA GLY A 128 13.83 1.22 7.52
C GLY A 128 13.47 1.10 6.03
N ALA A 129 12.19 1.23 5.66
CA ALA A 129 11.79 1.33 4.27
C ALA A 129 12.20 2.70 3.67
N THR A 130 12.61 2.69 2.40
CA THR A 130 13.10 3.90 1.72
C THR A 130 11.96 4.61 0.97
N PRO A 131 11.83 5.94 1.04
CA PRO A 131 10.88 6.67 0.20
C PRO A 131 11.06 6.34 -1.29
N GLY A 132 9.96 6.07 -1.98
CA GLY A 132 9.94 5.63 -3.38
C GLY A 132 10.13 4.14 -3.60
N GLU A 133 10.40 3.36 -2.54
CA GLU A 133 10.33 1.91 -2.64
C GLU A 133 8.92 1.48 -3.06
N ARG A 134 8.84 0.61 -4.07
CA ARG A 134 7.58 0.02 -4.51
C ARG A 134 7.26 -1.20 -3.68
N LEU A 135 6.16 -1.11 -2.93
CA LEU A 135 5.65 -2.17 -2.08
C LEU A 135 5.22 -3.38 -2.91
N THR A 136 5.43 -4.58 -2.38
CA THR A 136 5.10 -5.85 -3.02
C THR A 136 4.05 -6.60 -2.22
N TRP A 137 3.49 -7.63 -2.84
CA TRP A 137 2.53 -8.53 -2.20
C TRP A 137 3.25 -9.81 -1.82
N GLU A 138 2.94 -10.36 -0.64
CA GLU A 138 3.55 -11.58 -0.14
C GLU A 138 3.48 -12.70 -1.19
N GLY A 139 4.65 -13.26 -1.54
CA GLY A 139 4.76 -14.33 -2.54
C GLY A 139 4.61 -13.91 -4.01
N ALA A 140 4.56 -12.60 -4.31
CA ALA A 140 4.38 -12.09 -5.68
C ALA A 140 5.39 -11.01 -6.08
N THR A 141 5.64 -10.94 -7.39
CA THR A 141 6.44 -9.90 -8.03
C THR A 141 5.51 -8.96 -8.79
N ASN A 142 5.72 -7.65 -8.64
CA ASN A 142 4.93 -6.66 -9.36
C ASN A 142 5.25 -6.63 -10.85
N ASP A 143 4.22 -6.39 -11.67
CA ASP A 143 4.37 -6.09 -13.09
C ASP A 143 4.85 -4.65 -13.30
N PRO A 144 5.37 -4.29 -14.49
CA PRO A 144 5.64 -2.89 -14.82
C PRO A 144 4.44 -1.98 -14.53
N PRO A 145 4.65 -0.81 -13.87
CA PRO A 145 3.55 0.08 -13.51
C PRO A 145 2.69 0.42 -14.72
N HIS A 146 1.39 0.26 -14.55
CA HIS A 146 0.44 0.67 -15.57
C HIS A 146 0.37 2.20 -15.63
N GLY A 147 0.45 2.76 -16.83
CA GLY A 147 0.31 4.20 -17.00
C GLY A 147 -1.07 4.70 -16.58
N GLY A 148 -1.16 5.90 -15.99
CA GLY A 148 -2.41 6.43 -15.42
C GLY A 148 -3.60 6.52 -16.40
N ASN A 149 -3.34 6.58 -17.72
CA ASN A 149 -4.37 6.43 -18.74
C ASN A 149 -5.04 5.04 -18.73
N LYS A 150 -4.26 3.97 -18.58
CA LYS A 150 -4.76 2.59 -18.47
C LYS A 150 -5.55 2.44 -17.17
N ILE A 151 -5.00 2.90 -16.05
CA ILE A 151 -5.66 2.87 -14.73
C ILE A 151 -7.05 3.49 -14.80
N ALA A 152 -7.15 4.73 -15.31
CA ALA A 152 -8.43 5.44 -15.37
C ALA A 152 -9.42 4.82 -16.38
N LYS A 153 -8.96 4.43 -17.58
CA LYS A 153 -9.87 3.91 -18.62
C LYS A 153 -10.42 2.53 -18.29
N LYS A 154 -9.61 1.68 -17.66
CA LYS A 154 -9.99 0.32 -17.27
C LYS A 154 -10.57 0.23 -15.85
N LYS A 155 -10.67 1.36 -15.14
CA LYS A 155 -11.16 1.41 -13.75
C LYS A 155 -10.43 0.42 -12.83
N ILE A 156 -9.10 0.39 -12.97
CA ILE A 156 -8.26 -0.64 -12.32
C ILE A 156 -8.28 -0.46 -10.79
N TRP A 157 -8.29 0.78 -10.31
CA TRP A 157 -8.43 1.03 -8.87
C TRP A 157 -9.76 0.47 -8.35
N GLU A 158 -10.86 0.73 -9.06
CA GLU A 158 -12.20 0.26 -8.66
C GLU A 158 -12.35 -1.27 -8.74
N ASP A 159 -11.57 -1.94 -9.58
CA ASP A 159 -11.46 -3.41 -9.66
C ASP A 159 -10.62 -3.99 -8.51
N VAL A 160 -9.53 -3.30 -8.14
CA VAL A 160 -8.57 -3.75 -7.12
C VAL A 160 -9.05 -3.49 -5.70
N GLN A 161 -9.59 -2.29 -5.44
CA GLN A 161 -9.93 -1.79 -4.10
C GLN A 161 -10.82 -2.75 -3.28
N PRO A 162 -11.85 -3.41 -3.83
CA PRO A 162 -12.71 -4.31 -3.05
C PRO A 162 -11.98 -5.48 -2.39
N GLY A 163 -10.83 -5.89 -2.94
CA GLY A 163 -9.99 -6.94 -2.37
C GLY A 163 -9.01 -6.44 -1.30
N LEU A 164 -8.83 -5.13 -1.13
CA LEU A 164 -7.94 -4.55 -0.13
C LEU A 164 -8.62 -4.49 1.25
N GLU A 165 -7.96 -5.07 2.24
CA GLU A 165 -8.46 -5.18 3.61
C GLU A 165 -7.32 -5.25 4.63
N THR A 166 -7.64 -5.04 5.90
CA THR A 166 -6.70 -5.36 6.98
C THR A 166 -6.96 -6.75 7.52
N ASN A 167 -5.89 -7.53 7.73
CA ASN A 167 -5.99 -8.88 8.28
C ASN A 167 -6.09 -8.87 9.82
N ALA A 168 -6.07 -10.06 10.43
CA ALA A 168 -6.15 -10.23 11.89
C ALA A 168 -5.00 -9.59 12.67
N THR A 169 -3.87 -9.29 12.02
CA THR A 169 -2.72 -8.60 12.62
C THR A 169 -2.68 -7.11 12.28
N CYS A 170 -3.79 -6.54 11.80
CA CYS A 170 -3.90 -5.15 11.33
C CYS A 170 -2.98 -4.83 10.13
N ALA A 171 -2.44 -5.85 9.45
CA ALA A 171 -1.61 -5.66 8.27
C ALA A 171 -2.49 -5.49 7.02
N ALA A 172 -2.09 -4.57 6.15
CA ALA A 172 -2.73 -4.37 4.86
C ALA A 172 -2.52 -5.60 3.99
N ALA A 173 -3.58 -6.09 3.37
CA ALA A 173 -3.56 -7.26 2.52
C ALA A 173 -4.53 -7.12 1.35
N TRP A 174 -4.28 -7.88 0.28
CA TRP A 174 -5.22 -8.07 -0.82
C TRP A 174 -5.59 -9.54 -0.91
N HIS A 175 -6.86 -9.88 -0.65
CA HIS A 175 -7.35 -11.26 -0.56
C HIS A 175 -6.40 -12.21 0.20
N GLY A 176 -5.94 -11.77 1.37
CA GLY A 176 -5.02 -12.52 2.23
C GLY A 176 -3.53 -12.35 1.95
N ASN A 177 -3.10 -11.79 0.82
CA ASN A 177 -1.69 -11.53 0.54
C ASN A 177 -1.27 -10.21 1.17
N ALA A 178 -0.33 -10.23 2.13
CA ALA A 178 0.09 -9.01 2.82
C ALA A 178 0.86 -8.05 1.88
N LEU A 179 0.64 -6.75 2.06
CA LEU A 179 1.42 -5.69 1.46
C LEU A 179 2.68 -5.47 2.31
N VAL A 180 3.86 -5.60 1.69
CA VAL A 180 5.14 -5.60 2.38
C VAL A 180 6.13 -4.63 1.74
N SER A 181 6.98 -4.06 2.58
CA SER A 181 8.21 -3.37 2.19
C SER A 181 9.43 -4.24 2.51
N SER A 182 10.60 -3.76 2.12
CA SER A 182 11.91 -4.30 2.49
C SER A 182 12.14 -4.38 4.00
N ALA A 183 11.40 -3.57 4.79
CA ALA A 183 11.49 -3.52 6.24
C ALA A 183 10.36 -4.29 6.96
N GLY A 184 9.37 -4.81 6.24
CA GLY A 184 8.29 -5.64 6.81
C GLY A 184 6.89 -5.28 6.32
N ALA A 185 5.87 -5.83 6.97
CA ALA A 185 4.48 -5.63 6.59
C ALA A 185 3.99 -4.21 6.88
N VAL A 186 3.17 -3.67 5.97
CA VAL A 186 2.44 -2.42 6.16
C VAL A 186 1.27 -2.66 7.11
N THR A 187 1.10 -1.81 8.12
CA THR A 187 0.08 -2.01 9.17
C THR A 187 -0.69 -0.74 9.48
N CYS A 188 -1.87 -0.88 10.08
CA CYS A 188 -2.57 0.20 10.79
C CYS A 188 -2.52 -0.05 12.30
N ALA A 189 -3.05 0.87 13.11
CA ALA A 189 -2.89 0.84 14.55
C ALA A 189 -3.79 -0.21 15.23
N SER A 190 -5.04 -0.36 14.79
CA SER A 190 -6.02 -1.22 15.45
C SER A 190 -7.15 -1.75 14.56
N VAL A 191 -7.34 -1.22 13.35
CA VAL A 191 -8.42 -1.68 12.46
C VAL A 191 -8.08 -3.08 11.90
N SER A 192 -8.73 -4.11 12.43
CA SER A 192 -8.64 -5.49 11.92
C SER A 192 -9.91 -5.89 11.17
N GLY A 193 -9.78 -6.62 10.06
CA GLY A 193 -10.92 -6.99 9.20
C GLY A 193 -11.59 -5.79 8.51
N GLY A 194 -10.92 -4.64 8.46
CA GLY A 194 -11.43 -3.40 7.86
C GLY A 194 -11.20 -3.33 6.37
N LYS A 195 -11.70 -2.26 5.75
CA LYS A 195 -11.48 -1.93 4.34
C LYS A 195 -10.32 -0.96 4.18
N ILE A 196 -9.68 -0.98 3.02
CA ILE A 196 -8.63 -0.02 2.67
C ILE A 196 -9.11 0.90 1.55
N SER A 197 -8.86 2.19 1.71
CA SER A 197 -9.25 3.24 0.75
C SER A 197 -8.32 4.42 0.80
#